data_AF-A0A151TPA7-F1
#
_entry.id   AF-A0A151TPA7-F1
#
_cell.length_a   1.000
_cell.length_b   1.000
_cell.length_c   1.000
_cell.angle_alpha   90.00
_cell.angle_beta   90.00
_cell.angle_gamma   90.00
#
_symmetry.space_group_name_H-M   'P 1'
#
loop_
_entity.id
_entity.type
_entity.pdbx_description
1 polymer ?
#
loop_
_entity_poly.entity_id
_entity_poly.type
_entity_poly.pdbx_seq_one_letter_code
_entity_poly.pdbx_strand_id
1 'polypeptide(L)'
;MLVDLAPKIICIPKNYYEAKKEKIDFCVDGCMLYYKEVKDLTKCKFCRSPSQMRWHHENKNNSIDLRHPCDGEAWKHFDHVYLDFASEPQNIRLGLCSDGFTPYVQASTNPYSCWPVIVMPYNLPLEMCMTKPYFFLTCLIPGLHNLTVKIDVYLQPLIDDLKLLWDCGVLTYDISTKQNFILHAALSWTINDFSAYGMLSGWGTKGKLACPHCMADTKAFQLDNGVKSSWFDCL
;
A
#
# COMPACT_ATOMS: atom_id res chain seq x y z
N MET A 1 -11.92 -7.00 -1.40
CA MET A 1 -11.24 -6.26 -0.32
C MET A 1 -10.24 -5.24 -0.86
N LEU A 2 -9.02 -5.61 -1.25
CA LEU A 2 -8.11 -4.69 -1.97
C LEU A 2 -8.37 -4.66 -3.48
N VAL A 3 -9.04 -5.68 -4.02
CA VAL A 3 -9.45 -5.77 -5.44
C VAL A 3 -10.53 -4.71 -5.80
N ASP A 4 -11.20 -4.13 -4.79
CA ASP A 4 -12.27 -3.12 -4.95
C ASP A 4 -11.76 -1.67 -4.92
N LEU A 5 -10.44 -1.46 -5.08
CA LEU A 5 -9.82 -0.12 -5.15
C LEU A 5 -9.97 0.52 -6.54
N ALA A 6 -10.66 -0.14 -7.48
CA ALA A 6 -11.03 0.43 -8.78
C ALA A 6 -12.30 1.31 -8.66
N PRO A 7 -12.43 2.38 -9.47
CA PRO A 7 -13.42 3.43 -9.23
C PRO A 7 -14.85 2.90 -9.40
N LYS A 8 -15.66 3.10 -8.36
CA LYS A 8 -17.13 3.10 -8.46
C LYS A 8 -17.57 4.54 -8.27
N ILE A 9 -18.01 5.15 -9.37
CA ILE A 9 -18.60 6.49 -9.38
C ILE A 9 -19.80 6.48 -8.42
N ILE A 10 -19.64 7.08 -7.24
CA ILE A 10 -20.57 7.88 -6.42
C ILE A 10 -19.79 8.28 -5.16
N CYS A 11 -19.31 9.53 -5.11
CA CYS A 11 -18.61 10.09 -3.95
C CYS A 11 -19.40 11.27 -3.39
N ILE A 12 -20.44 10.97 -2.61
CA ILE A 12 -21.09 11.94 -1.72
C ILE A 12 -20.99 11.36 -0.30
N PRO A 13 -20.36 12.07 0.66
CA PRO A 13 -20.29 11.62 2.05
C PRO A 13 -21.71 11.54 2.63
N LYS A 14 -22.02 10.44 3.31
CA LYS A 14 -23.37 10.08 3.77
C LYS A 14 -23.74 10.75 5.09
N ASN A 15 -22.80 11.32 5.84
CA ASN A 15 -23.10 12.07 7.06
C ASN A 15 -21.97 13.02 7.52
N TYR A 16 -22.27 13.79 8.58
CA TYR A 16 -21.46 14.84 9.20
C TYR A 16 -20.05 14.39 9.65
N TYR A 17 -19.83 13.11 9.99
CA TYR A 17 -18.51 12.61 10.43
C TYR A 17 -17.55 12.37 9.27
N GLU A 18 -18.05 12.15 8.06
CA GLU A 18 -17.25 11.99 6.83
C GLU A 18 -16.84 13.33 6.19
N ALA A 19 -17.39 14.46 6.66
CA ALA A 19 -17.20 15.77 6.05
C ALA A 19 -16.22 16.70 6.80
N LYS A 20 -15.46 16.20 7.78
CA LYS A 20 -14.48 17.03 8.51
C LYS A 20 -13.14 17.02 7.78
N LYS A 21 -13.01 17.87 6.75
CA LYS A 21 -11.74 18.19 6.10
C LYS A 21 -10.86 18.98 7.06
N GLU A 22 -10.14 18.30 7.94
CA GLU A 22 -9.04 18.91 8.69
C GLU A 22 -7.85 19.07 7.73
N LYS A 23 -7.29 20.27 7.69
CA LYS A 23 -6.07 20.55 6.92
C LYS A 23 -4.95 19.71 7.53
N ILE A 24 -4.42 18.75 6.76
CA ILE A 24 -3.27 17.96 7.17
C ILE A 24 -2.04 18.74 6.73
N ASP A 25 -1.31 19.29 7.70
CA ASP A 25 -0.03 19.93 7.42
C ASP A 25 1.03 18.85 7.16
N PHE A 26 2.01 19.16 6.34
CA PHE A 26 3.04 18.23 5.94
C PHE A 26 4.43 18.77 6.29
N CYS A 27 5.36 17.87 6.59
CA CYS A 27 6.76 18.17 6.73
C CYS A 27 7.25 18.97 5.53
N VAL A 28 8.12 19.97 5.77
CA VAL A 28 8.73 20.77 4.70
C VAL A 28 9.32 19.88 3.62
N ASP A 29 9.79 18.71 4.06
CA ASP A 29 10.63 17.81 3.29
C ASP A 29 9.94 16.56 2.73
N GLY A 30 8.63 16.37 2.83
CA GLY A 30 8.05 15.10 2.34
C GLY A 30 7.87 14.01 3.39
N CYS A 31 8.56 14.13 4.52
CA CYS A 31 8.91 12.94 5.30
C CYS A 31 7.87 12.56 6.37
N MET A 32 6.86 13.40 6.61
CA MET A 32 5.90 13.19 7.70
C MET A 32 4.62 14.01 7.47
N LEU A 33 3.46 13.41 7.73
CA LEU A 33 2.19 14.12 7.89
C LEU A 33 2.04 14.57 9.34
N TYR A 34 1.78 15.86 9.57
CA TYR A 34 1.43 16.40 10.87
C TYR A 34 -0.06 16.17 11.11
N TYR A 35 -0.39 14.98 11.61
CA TYR A 35 -1.76 14.55 11.85
C TYR A 35 -1.93 13.92 13.24
N LYS A 36 -3.12 14.05 13.84
CA LYS A 36 -3.46 13.53 15.17
C LYS A 36 -2.40 13.86 16.24
N GLU A 37 -1.71 12.85 16.77
CA GLU A 37 -0.75 12.96 17.88
C GLU A 37 0.51 13.77 17.51
N VAL A 38 0.79 13.92 16.22
CA VAL A 38 1.94 14.68 15.71
C VAL A 38 1.55 16.00 15.06
N LYS A 39 0.27 16.42 15.16
CA LYS A 39 -0.25 17.65 14.53
C LYS A 39 0.43 18.93 15.02
N ASP A 40 0.86 18.96 16.28
CA ASP A 40 1.43 20.16 16.92
C ASP A 40 2.96 20.24 16.75
N LEU A 41 3.57 19.27 16.06
CA LEU A 41 5.00 19.32 15.77
C LEU A 41 5.28 20.39 14.71
N THR A 42 6.20 21.30 15.05
CA THR A 42 6.65 22.37 14.14
C THR A 42 7.91 21.99 13.36
N LYS A 43 8.52 20.86 13.72
CA LYS A 43 9.71 20.31 13.05
C LYS A 43 9.48 18.85 12.73
N CYS A 44 9.90 18.49 11.53
CA CYS A 44 9.78 17.15 11.01
C CYS A 44 10.85 16.27 11.67
N LYS A 45 10.47 15.06 12.08
CA LYS A 45 11.38 14.14 12.78
C LYS A 45 12.37 13.45 11.83
N PHE A 46 12.15 13.59 10.53
CA PHE A 46 12.77 12.76 9.48
C PHE A 46 13.40 13.57 8.34
N CYS A 47 13.27 14.89 8.35
CA CYS A 47 13.70 15.76 7.26
C CYS A 47 15.22 15.70 6.99
N ARG A 48 15.55 15.41 5.72
CA ARG A 48 16.89 15.61 5.12
C ARG A 48 16.86 16.38 3.78
N SER A 49 15.72 16.46 3.06
CA SER A 49 15.46 17.38 1.92
C SER A 49 14.02 17.20 1.34
N PRO A 50 13.28 18.27 0.93
CA PRO A 50 11.97 18.19 0.25
C PRO A 50 11.90 17.58 -1.12
N SER A 51 13.02 17.58 -1.84
CA SER A 51 13.10 16.98 -3.17
C SER A 51 12.90 15.46 -3.14
N GLN A 52 12.96 14.82 -1.97
CA GLN A 52 12.95 13.36 -1.84
C GLN A 52 11.63 12.74 -2.31
N MET A 53 10.47 13.37 -2.07
CA MET A 53 9.17 12.86 -2.55
C MET A 53 8.96 13.03 -4.06
N ARG A 54 9.71 13.95 -4.68
CA ARG A 54 9.74 14.12 -6.14
C ARG A 54 10.94 13.42 -6.77
N TRP A 55 11.74 12.70 -5.98
CA TRP A 55 12.98 12.11 -6.44
C TRP A 55 12.76 11.19 -7.64
N HIS A 56 11.70 10.37 -7.59
CA HIS A 56 11.30 9.47 -8.68
C HIS A 56 11.01 10.23 -10.00
N HIS A 57 10.58 11.48 -9.93
CA HIS A 57 10.27 12.31 -11.08
C HIS A 57 11.51 13.09 -11.57
N GLU A 58 12.30 13.63 -10.64
CA GLU A 58 13.47 14.46 -10.92
C GLU A 58 14.70 13.63 -11.35
N ASN A 59 14.82 12.37 -10.91
CA ASN A 59 15.97 11.50 -11.19
C ASN A 59 15.67 10.41 -12.24
N LYS A 60 14.74 10.68 -13.15
CA LYS A 60 14.47 9.82 -14.31
C LYS A 60 15.75 9.66 -15.13
N ASN A 61 16.14 8.41 -15.39
CA ASN A 61 17.23 8.09 -16.29
C ASN A 61 16.70 7.18 -17.39
N ASN A 62 17.28 7.30 -18.58
CA ASN A 62 17.00 6.42 -19.71
C ASN A 62 17.86 5.14 -19.68
N SER A 63 18.44 4.79 -18.53
CA SER A 63 19.22 3.56 -18.37
C SER A 63 18.31 2.33 -18.41
N ILE A 64 18.84 1.22 -18.92
CA ILE A 64 18.16 -0.08 -18.93
C ILE A 64 18.05 -0.67 -17.51
N ASP A 65 18.90 -0.20 -16.58
CA ASP A 65 18.96 -0.71 -15.22
C ASP A 65 17.77 -0.25 -14.36
N LEU A 66 17.15 -1.21 -13.67
CA LEU A 66 16.11 -0.97 -12.65
C LEU A 66 16.77 -0.51 -11.35
N ARG A 67 16.84 0.80 -11.11
CA ARG A 67 17.45 1.39 -9.91
C ARG A 67 16.40 1.77 -8.87
N HIS A 68 15.18 1.98 -9.31
CA HIS A 68 14.04 2.34 -8.49
C HIS A 68 12.75 1.72 -9.05
N PRO A 69 11.71 1.47 -8.24
CA PRO A 69 10.45 0.96 -8.75
C PRO A 69 9.81 1.79 -9.89
N CYS A 70 10.15 3.07 -9.99
CA CYS A 70 9.71 3.94 -11.11
C CYS A 70 10.30 3.56 -12.47
N ASP A 71 11.43 2.85 -12.48
CA ASP A 71 12.05 2.36 -13.72
C ASP A 71 11.31 1.12 -14.28
N GLY A 72 10.46 0.49 -13.47
CA GLY A 72 9.71 -0.71 -13.82
C GLY A 72 8.53 -0.45 -14.76
N GLU A 73 8.24 -1.42 -15.62
CA GLU A 73 7.15 -1.33 -16.61
C GLU A 73 5.76 -1.12 -15.98
N ALA A 74 5.51 -1.69 -14.80
CA ALA A 74 4.25 -1.48 -14.10
C ALA A 74 4.04 0.00 -13.71
N TRP A 75 5.09 0.68 -13.25
CA TRP A 75 5.03 2.09 -12.89
C TRP A 75 4.82 2.95 -14.13
N LYS A 76 5.59 2.70 -15.18
CA LYS A 76 5.47 3.41 -16.46
C LYS A 76 4.08 3.20 -17.04
N HIS A 77 3.58 1.97 -17.11
CA HIS A 77 2.24 1.68 -17.60
C HIS A 77 1.18 2.45 -16.82
N PHE A 78 1.27 2.48 -15.49
CA PHE A 78 0.38 3.29 -14.66
C PHE A 78 0.45 4.78 -15.02
N ASP A 79 1.64 5.35 -15.20
CA ASP A 79 1.80 6.77 -15.58
C ASP A 79 1.16 7.06 -16.95
N HIS A 80 1.22 6.12 -17.89
CA HIS A 80 0.56 6.27 -19.20
C HIS A 80 -0.97 6.18 -19.11
N VAL A 81 -1.51 5.37 -18.20
CA VAL A 81 -2.96 5.20 -18.02
C VAL A 81 -3.57 6.37 -17.24
N TYR A 82 -2.88 6.86 -16.21
CA TYR A 82 -3.36 7.91 -15.30
C TYR A 82 -2.51 9.18 -15.43
N LEU A 83 -2.59 9.82 -16.59
CA LEU A 83 -1.80 11.03 -16.91
C LEU A 83 -2.00 12.15 -15.89
N ASP A 84 -3.24 12.40 -15.45
CA ASP A 84 -3.54 13.44 -14.46
C ASP A 84 -2.83 13.17 -13.13
N PHE A 85 -2.82 11.91 -12.68
CA PHE A 85 -2.09 11.51 -11.49
C PHE A 85 -0.57 11.69 -11.68
N ALA A 86 -0.03 11.22 -12.81
CA ALA A 86 1.40 11.25 -13.11
C ALA A 86 1.95 12.66 -13.39
N SER A 87 1.08 13.58 -13.81
CA SER A 87 1.41 14.98 -14.09
C SER A 87 1.79 15.75 -12.83
N GLU A 88 1.33 15.28 -11.67
CA GLU A 88 1.60 15.88 -10.36
C GLU A 88 2.65 15.01 -9.60
N PRO A 89 3.95 15.40 -9.61
CA PRO A 89 5.02 14.62 -8.99
C PRO A 89 4.88 14.46 -7.47
N GLN A 90 4.05 15.26 -6.81
CA GLN A 90 3.80 15.14 -5.38
C GLN A 90 2.77 14.05 -5.02
N ASN A 91 2.06 13.49 -6.00
CA ASN A 91 1.15 12.37 -5.77
C ASN A 91 1.90 11.11 -5.33
N ILE A 92 1.32 10.40 -4.36
CA ILE A 92 2.03 9.34 -3.62
C ILE A 92 1.69 7.96 -4.16
N ARG A 93 2.70 7.16 -4.46
CA ARG A 93 2.58 5.73 -4.72
C ARG A 93 2.93 4.96 -3.46
N LEU A 94 1.97 4.18 -3.02
CA LEU A 94 2.04 3.37 -1.81
C LEU A 94 2.26 1.92 -2.19
N GLY A 95 3.01 1.18 -1.38
CA GLY A 95 2.84 -0.26 -1.31
C GLY A 95 2.46 -0.69 0.09
N LEU A 96 1.82 -1.83 0.16
CA LEU A 96 1.27 -2.41 1.37
C LEU A 96 1.91 -3.77 1.60
N CYS A 97 2.30 -4.07 2.82
CA CYS A 97 2.71 -5.43 3.19
C CYS A 97 2.02 -5.87 4.48
N SER A 98 1.73 -7.16 4.55
CA SER A 98 1.28 -7.81 5.77
C SER A 98 1.72 -9.27 5.78
N ASP A 99 2.09 -9.75 6.96
CA ASP A 99 2.46 -11.14 7.18
C ASP A 99 2.17 -11.54 8.62
N GLY A 100 1.97 -12.83 8.87
CA GLY A 100 1.73 -13.37 10.20
C GLY A 100 3.02 -13.62 10.95
N PHE A 101 3.17 -12.98 12.12
CA PHE A 101 4.27 -13.30 13.04
C PHE A 101 3.74 -13.71 14.43
N THR A 102 4.51 -14.54 15.13
CA THR A 102 4.18 -14.99 16.49
C THR A 102 5.03 -14.21 17.50
N PRO A 103 4.45 -13.24 18.24
CA PRO A 103 5.23 -12.38 19.15
C PRO A 103 5.80 -13.09 20.38
N TYR A 104 5.21 -14.22 20.79
CA TYR A 104 5.66 -15.01 21.94
C TYR A 104 5.84 -16.48 21.56
N VAL A 105 7.09 -16.94 21.52
CA VAL A 105 7.46 -18.32 21.18
C VAL A 105 7.50 -19.24 22.41
N GLN A 106 7.44 -18.70 23.63
CA GLN A 106 7.55 -19.48 24.87
C GLN A 106 6.17 -19.85 25.46
N ALA A 107 5.87 -21.15 25.43
CA ALA A 107 5.03 -21.90 26.37
C ALA A 107 3.55 -21.50 26.54
N SER A 108 2.82 -21.20 25.46
CA SER A 108 1.35 -21.29 25.49
C SER A 108 0.84 -22.33 24.51
N THR A 109 -0.14 -23.13 24.93
CA THR A 109 -0.77 -24.23 24.17
C THR A 109 -1.59 -23.77 22.97
N ASN A 110 -1.76 -22.45 22.77
CA ASN A 110 -2.53 -21.86 21.67
C ASN A 110 -1.63 -21.01 20.76
N PRO A 111 -1.53 -21.32 19.46
CA PRO A 111 -0.77 -20.48 18.52
C PRO A 111 -1.46 -19.12 18.37
N TYR A 112 -0.76 -18.05 18.73
CA TYR A 112 -1.19 -16.66 18.51
C TYR A 112 -0.41 -16.06 17.35
N SER A 113 -1.10 -15.65 16.30
CA SER A 113 -0.50 -14.93 15.17
C SER A 113 -0.90 -13.45 15.23
N CYS A 114 -0.01 -12.56 14.84
CA CYS A 114 -0.26 -11.13 14.75
C CYS A 114 0.11 -10.65 13.35
N TRP A 115 -0.75 -9.85 12.74
CA TRP A 115 -0.60 -9.39 11.36
C TRP A 115 -0.50 -7.87 11.32
N PRO A 116 0.72 -7.31 11.25
CA PRO A 116 0.91 -5.90 11.03
C PRO A 116 0.59 -5.59 9.57
N VAL A 117 -0.12 -4.49 9.34
CA VAL A 117 -0.39 -3.94 8.01
C VAL A 117 0.44 -2.68 7.89
N ILE A 118 1.47 -2.74 7.07
CA ILE A 118 2.45 -1.67 6.90
C ILE A 118 2.25 -1.07 5.52
N VAL A 119 2.20 0.25 5.47
CA VAL A 119 2.15 1.04 4.24
C VAL A 119 3.44 1.84 4.12
N MET A 120 3.99 1.91 2.91
CA MET A 120 5.24 2.63 2.63
C MET A 120 5.14 3.45 1.35
N PRO A 121 5.69 4.68 1.32
CA PRO A 121 5.71 5.51 0.14
C PRO A 121 6.93 5.18 -0.74
N TYR A 122 6.67 4.84 -2.01
CA TYR A 122 7.70 4.53 -3.01
C TYR A 122 8.16 5.73 -3.81
N ASN A 123 7.74 6.93 -3.44
CA ASN A 123 8.21 8.17 -4.07
C ASN A 123 9.64 8.53 -3.70
N LEU A 124 10.07 8.07 -2.52
CA LEU A 124 11.38 8.32 -1.93
C LEU A 124 12.45 7.46 -2.60
N PRO A 125 13.72 7.91 -2.64
CA PRO A 125 14.80 7.06 -3.12
C PRO A 125 14.91 5.76 -2.33
N LEU A 126 15.49 4.75 -2.99
CA LEU A 126 15.56 3.37 -2.49
C LEU A 126 16.24 3.26 -1.12
N GLU A 127 17.25 4.10 -0.86
CA GLU A 127 17.97 4.18 0.42
C GLU A 127 17.07 4.63 1.59
N MET A 128 15.93 5.24 1.29
CA MET A 128 15.00 5.80 2.26
C MET A 128 13.69 5.02 2.31
N CYS A 129 13.07 4.70 1.16
CA CYS A 129 11.69 4.19 1.10
C CYS A 129 11.48 2.90 1.90
N MET A 130 12.51 2.06 2.06
CA MET A 130 12.47 0.81 2.81
C MET A 130 13.03 0.90 4.24
N THR A 131 13.18 2.12 4.79
CA THR A 131 13.71 2.32 6.15
C THR A 131 12.61 2.55 7.18
N LYS A 132 12.89 2.17 8.44
CA LYS A 132 11.93 2.20 9.57
C LYS A 132 11.10 3.50 9.69
N PRO A 133 11.67 4.72 9.48
CA PRO A 133 10.90 5.96 9.55
C PRO A 133 9.71 6.06 8.59
N TYR A 134 9.75 5.33 7.47
CA TYR A 134 8.75 5.40 6.40
C TYR A 134 7.84 4.17 6.36
N PHE A 135 7.92 3.33 7.40
CA PHE A 135 6.99 2.22 7.61
C PHE A 135 5.84 2.71 8.47
N PHE A 136 4.71 2.98 7.82
CA PHE A 136 3.49 3.37 8.50
C PHE A 136 2.73 2.11 8.91
N LEU A 137 2.82 1.74 10.20
CA LEU A 137 1.97 0.70 10.76
C LEU A 137 0.53 1.24 10.85
N THR A 138 -0.31 0.81 9.91
CA THR A 138 -1.69 1.30 9.78
C THR A 138 -2.68 0.49 10.60
N CYS A 139 -2.44 -0.81 10.74
CA CYS A 139 -3.29 -1.71 11.50
C CYS A 139 -2.46 -2.86 12.09
N LEU A 140 -2.87 -3.34 13.26
CA LEU A 140 -2.32 -4.53 13.90
C LEU A 140 -3.48 -5.49 14.17
N ILE A 141 -3.50 -6.60 13.44
CA ILE A 141 -4.63 -7.55 13.49
C ILE A 141 -4.26 -8.70 14.43
N PRO A 142 -4.94 -8.84 15.58
CA PRO A 142 -4.70 -9.92 16.52
C PRO A 142 -5.34 -11.22 16.01
N GLY A 143 -4.56 -12.29 15.93
CA GLY A 143 -4.97 -13.59 15.40
C GLY A 143 -5.11 -14.63 16.50
N LEU A 144 -6.12 -14.46 17.36
CA LEU A 144 -6.44 -15.48 18.35
C LEU A 144 -7.24 -16.65 17.73
N HIS A 145 -8.06 -16.42 16.68
CA HIS A 145 -8.74 -17.48 15.91
C HIS A 145 -9.17 -16.99 14.49
N ASN A 146 -8.96 -17.81 13.45
CA ASN A 146 -9.42 -17.65 12.05
C ASN A 146 -9.51 -16.19 11.54
N LEU A 147 -8.34 -15.59 11.28
CA LEU A 147 -8.15 -14.25 10.72
C LEU A 147 -8.94 -13.98 9.43
N THR A 148 -9.24 -15.03 8.66
CA THR A 148 -9.97 -14.97 7.39
C THR A 148 -11.37 -14.36 7.50
N VAL A 149 -12.01 -14.36 8.67
CA VAL A 149 -13.43 -13.96 8.80
C VAL A 149 -13.63 -12.46 9.04
N LYS A 150 -12.60 -11.74 9.52
CA LYS A 150 -12.76 -10.33 9.94
C LYS A 150 -11.67 -9.38 9.45
N ILE A 151 -10.73 -9.85 8.63
CA ILE A 151 -9.64 -9.00 8.11
C ILE A 151 -10.18 -7.80 7.32
N ASP A 152 -11.34 -7.95 6.67
CA ASP A 152 -12.11 -6.89 6.01
C ASP A 152 -12.52 -5.78 6.96
N VAL A 153 -13.04 -6.12 8.14
CA VAL A 153 -13.43 -5.14 9.16
C VAL A 153 -12.23 -4.34 9.64
N TYR A 154 -11.08 -4.99 9.84
CA TYR A 154 -9.86 -4.32 10.30
C TYR A 154 -9.22 -3.43 9.24
N LEU A 155 -9.34 -3.80 7.96
CA LEU A 155 -8.78 -3.04 6.84
C LEU A 155 -9.72 -1.95 6.32
N GLN A 156 -11.00 -1.96 6.70
CA GLN A 156 -11.98 -1.00 6.22
C GLN A 156 -11.53 0.47 6.38
N PRO A 157 -11.00 0.94 7.53
CA PRO A 157 -10.54 2.32 7.66
C PRO A 157 -9.41 2.67 6.68
N LEU A 158 -8.47 1.74 6.47
CA LEU A 158 -7.38 1.93 5.50
C LEU A 158 -7.90 1.98 4.07
N ILE A 159 -8.86 1.11 3.72
CA ILE A 159 -9.48 1.10 2.40
C ILE A 159 -10.24 2.40 2.15
N ASP A 160 -10.95 2.91 3.15
CA ASP A 160 -11.69 4.18 3.05
C ASP A 160 -10.73 5.37 2.86
N ASP A 161 -9.62 5.42 3.59
CA ASP A 161 -8.57 6.43 3.40
C ASP A 161 -7.92 6.34 2.00
N LEU A 162 -7.62 5.13 1.52
CA LEU A 162 -7.07 4.92 0.18
C LEU A 162 -8.04 5.35 -0.92
N LYS A 163 -9.34 5.07 -0.77
CA LYS A 163 -10.37 5.54 -1.71
C LYS A 163 -10.53 7.05 -1.67
N LEU A 164 -10.53 7.66 -0.49
CA LEU A 164 -10.57 9.12 -0.36
C LEU A 164 -9.39 9.77 -1.08
N LEU A 165 -8.18 9.25 -0.86
CA LEU A 165 -6.96 9.75 -1.51
C LEU A 165 -6.96 9.52 -3.02
N TRP A 166 -7.52 8.42 -3.50
CA TRP A 166 -7.58 8.13 -4.94
C TRP A 166 -8.66 8.95 -5.64
N ASP A 167 -9.91 8.92 -5.15
CA ASP A 167 -11.07 9.48 -5.84
C ASP A 167 -11.20 10.99 -5.66
N CYS A 168 -10.96 11.51 -4.44
CA CYS A 168 -11.17 12.92 -4.13
C CYS A 168 -9.86 13.70 -3.99
N GLY A 169 -8.82 13.03 -3.51
CA GLY A 169 -7.61 13.66 -3.03
C GLY A 169 -7.85 14.52 -1.78
N VAL A 170 -6.76 15.00 -1.19
CA VAL A 170 -6.79 15.83 0.02
C VAL A 170 -6.01 17.11 -0.21
N LEU A 171 -6.62 18.26 0.11
CA LEU A 171 -5.95 19.56 0.04
C LEU A 171 -4.73 19.57 0.96
N THR A 172 -3.55 19.66 0.35
CA THR A 172 -2.26 19.55 1.02
C THR A 172 -1.42 20.77 0.68
N TYR A 173 -0.73 21.29 1.69
CA TYR A 173 0.20 22.41 1.50
C TYR A 173 1.62 21.89 1.30
N ASP A 174 2.18 22.09 0.12
CA ASP A 174 3.60 21.84 -0.16
C ASP A 174 4.41 23.03 0.31
N ILE A 175 5.21 22.84 1.36
CA ILE A 175 6.04 23.91 1.91
C ILE A 175 7.24 24.22 1.01
N SER A 176 7.71 23.25 0.21
CA SER A 176 8.86 23.42 -0.67
C SER A 176 8.55 24.42 -1.78
N THR A 177 7.37 24.30 -2.39
CA THR A 177 6.85 25.22 -3.40
C THR A 177 6.03 26.37 -2.80
N LYS A 178 5.66 26.26 -1.51
CA LYS A 178 4.76 27.17 -0.78
C LYS A 178 3.39 27.30 -1.44
N GLN A 179 2.88 26.20 -1.99
CA GLN A 179 1.63 26.15 -2.73
C GLN A 179 0.73 25.05 -2.18
N ASN A 180 -0.58 25.25 -2.30
CA ASN A 180 -1.54 24.17 -2.05
C ASN A 180 -1.71 23.36 -3.33
N PHE A 181 -1.79 22.05 -3.18
CA PHE A 181 -2.15 21.12 -4.24
C PHE A 181 -3.15 20.09 -3.70
N ILE A 182 -3.80 19.37 -4.60
CA ILE A 182 -4.65 18.23 -4.22
C ILE A 182 -3.79 16.98 -4.28
N LEU A 183 -3.49 16.42 -3.11
CA LEU A 183 -2.71 15.21 -2.98
C LEU A 183 -3.59 13.99 -3.27
N HIS A 184 -3.19 13.22 -4.28
CA HIS A 184 -3.72 11.88 -4.50
C HIS A 184 -2.71 10.81 -4.09
N ALA A 185 -3.22 9.63 -3.74
CA ALA A 185 -2.37 8.47 -3.49
C ALA A 185 -2.91 7.22 -4.20
N ALA A 186 -2.01 6.38 -4.69
CA ALA A 186 -2.31 5.13 -5.39
C ALA A 186 -1.60 3.95 -4.74
N LEU A 187 -2.33 2.89 -4.43
CA LEU A 187 -1.74 1.62 -4.00
C LEU A 187 -1.19 0.88 -5.23
N SER A 188 0.12 0.83 -5.36
CA SER A 188 0.80 0.29 -6.55
C SER A 188 1.04 -1.22 -6.47
N TRP A 189 1.31 -1.77 -5.28
CA TRP A 189 1.47 -3.21 -5.09
C TRP A 189 1.31 -3.64 -3.65
N THR A 190 1.14 -4.94 -3.47
CA THR A 190 1.14 -5.59 -2.17
C THR A 190 2.29 -6.57 -2.06
N ILE A 191 3.14 -6.46 -1.03
CA ILE A 191 4.28 -7.36 -0.78
C ILE A 191 3.87 -8.34 0.31
N ASN A 192 3.37 -9.48 -0.11
CA ASN A 192 2.88 -10.51 0.79
C ASN A 192 3.39 -11.87 0.30
N ASP A 193 3.58 -12.82 1.22
CA ASP A 193 3.71 -14.21 0.79
C ASP A 193 2.40 -14.69 0.15
N PHE A 194 2.43 -15.84 -0.51
CA PHE A 194 1.26 -16.31 -1.24
C PHE A 194 0.09 -16.62 -0.30
N SER A 195 0.35 -17.01 0.95
CA SER A 195 -0.70 -17.30 1.92
C SER A 195 -1.41 -16.03 2.41
N ALA A 196 -0.64 -15.00 2.78
CA ALA A 196 -1.10 -13.66 3.13
C ALA A 196 -1.84 -12.99 1.99
N TYR A 197 -1.38 -13.15 0.74
CA TYR A 197 -2.08 -12.65 -0.43
C TYR A 197 -3.52 -13.18 -0.50
N GLY A 198 -3.73 -14.48 -0.27
CA GLY A 198 -5.08 -15.06 -0.30
C GLY A 198 -5.99 -14.46 0.78
N MET A 199 -5.45 -14.17 1.95
CA MET A 199 -6.22 -13.55 3.03
C MET A 199 -6.56 -12.09 2.75
N LEU A 200 -5.64 -11.31 2.16
CA LEU A 200 -5.87 -9.88 1.86
C LEU A 200 -6.72 -9.65 0.61
N SER A 201 -6.54 -10.48 -0.41
CA SER A 201 -7.29 -10.38 -1.67
C SER A 201 -8.66 -11.04 -1.59
N GLY A 202 -8.83 -12.02 -0.68
CA GLY A 202 -9.95 -12.95 -0.68
C GLY A 202 -9.81 -14.06 -1.73
N TRP A 203 -8.66 -14.16 -2.41
CA TRP A 203 -8.40 -15.17 -3.42
C TRP A 203 -8.06 -16.53 -2.79
N GLY A 204 -8.60 -17.59 -3.38
CA GLY A 204 -8.26 -18.96 -2.99
C GLY A 204 -6.84 -19.31 -3.43
N THR A 205 -5.88 -19.39 -2.51
CA THR A 205 -4.47 -19.68 -2.80
C THR A 205 -4.13 -21.17 -2.82
N LYS A 206 -5.15 -22.02 -2.88
CA LYS A 206 -5.03 -23.48 -2.89
C LYS A 206 -5.78 -24.09 -4.06
N GLY A 207 -5.27 -25.22 -4.54
CA GLY A 207 -5.89 -25.98 -5.63
C GLY A 207 -5.49 -25.47 -7.02
N LYS A 208 -6.18 -25.95 -8.06
CA LYS A 208 -5.83 -25.68 -9.46
C LYS A 208 -6.07 -24.22 -9.88
N LEU A 209 -6.95 -23.50 -9.18
CA LEU A 209 -7.30 -22.10 -9.45
C LEU A 209 -6.49 -21.11 -8.59
N ALA A 210 -5.39 -21.58 -7.99
CA ALA A 210 -4.62 -20.76 -7.06
C ALA A 210 -4.03 -19.50 -7.70
N CYS A 211 -3.67 -19.55 -8.99
CA CYS A 211 -3.12 -18.41 -9.69
C CYS A 211 -4.21 -17.39 -10.05
N PRO A 212 -4.15 -16.14 -9.55
CA PRO A 212 -5.13 -15.10 -9.89
C PRO A 212 -5.01 -14.60 -11.33
N HIS A 213 -3.86 -14.81 -11.98
CA HIS A 213 -3.63 -14.39 -13.37
C HIS A 213 -4.14 -15.43 -14.37
N CYS A 214 -3.74 -16.68 -14.21
CA CYS A 214 -4.12 -17.76 -15.12
C CYS A 214 -5.52 -18.31 -14.83
N MET A 215 -6.00 -18.23 -13.59
CA MET A 215 -7.29 -18.78 -13.17
C MET A 215 -7.50 -20.25 -13.62
N ALA A 216 -8.42 -20.49 -14.57
CA ALA A 216 -8.71 -21.82 -15.11
C ALA A 216 -7.69 -22.28 -16.16
N ASP A 217 -6.90 -21.37 -16.73
CA ASP A 217 -5.91 -21.63 -17.77
C ASP A 217 -4.55 -22.07 -17.21
N THR A 218 -4.50 -22.45 -15.92
CA THR A 218 -3.28 -23.00 -15.31
C THR A 218 -2.99 -24.40 -15.84
N LYS A 219 -1.70 -24.71 -16.06
CA LYS A 219 -1.22 -26.08 -16.28
C LYS A 219 -1.11 -26.85 -14.96
N ALA A 220 -2.06 -26.67 -14.04
CA ALA A 220 -2.01 -27.26 -12.72
C ALA A 220 -2.30 -28.77 -12.78
N PHE A 221 -1.37 -29.57 -12.25
CA PHE A 221 -1.47 -31.02 -12.16
C PHE A 221 -1.46 -31.46 -10.69
N GLN A 222 -1.75 -32.74 -10.43
CA GLN A 222 -1.64 -33.31 -9.09
C GLN A 222 -0.43 -34.23 -9.04
N LEU A 223 0.35 -34.15 -7.97
CA LEU A 223 1.46 -35.07 -7.73
C LEU A 223 0.90 -36.45 -7.37
N ASP A 224 1.38 -37.51 -8.03
CA ASP A 224 0.85 -38.87 -7.89
C ASP A 224 0.90 -39.39 -6.44
N ASN A 225 2.00 -39.09 -5.73
CA ASN A 225 2.21 -39.59 -4.37
C ASN A 225 1.64 -38.68 -3.27
N GLY A 226 1.35 -37.42 -3.60
CA GLY A 226 0.96 -36.40 -2.61
C GLY A 226 -0.45 -35.85 -2.79
N VAL A 227 -1.06 -36.06 -3.97
CA VAL A 227 -2.38 -35.53 -4.41
C VAL A 227 -2.49 -33.99 -4.35
N LYS A 228 -1.39 -33.31 -3.98
CA LYS A 228 -1.29 -31.86 -3.94
C LYS A 228 -1.31 -31.31 -5.35
N SER A 229 -2.11 -30.27 -5.57
CA SER A 229 -2.05 -29.49 -6.80
C SER A 229 -0.72 -28.74 -6.87
N SER A 230 -0.04 -28.89 -8.00
CA SER A 230 1.24 -28.24 -8.31
C SER A 230 1.16 -27.62 -9.69
N TRP A 231 1.87 -26.52 -9.86
CA TRP A 231 1.98 -25.79 -11.12
C TRP A 231 3.37 -25.16 -11.16
N PHE A 232 3.93 -25.07 -12.36
CA PHE A 232 5.19 -24.39 -12.64
C PHE A 232 4.92 -23.36 -13.74
N ASP A 233 5.57 -22.20 -13.63
CA ASP A 233 5.53 -21.12 -14.62
C ASP A 233 4.11 -20.71 -15.04
N CYS A 234 3.43 -19.96 -14.17
CA CYS A 234 2.14 -19.33 -14.47
C CYS A 234 2.24 -18.14 -15.43
N LEU A 235 3.10 -18.22 -16.46
CA LEU A 235 3.29 -17.21 -17.50
C LEU A 235 3.30 -17.89 -18.88
#